data_AF-Q6INX3-F1
#
_entry.id   AF-Q6INX3-F1
#
_cell.length_a   1.000
_cell.length_b   1.000
_cell.length_c   1.000
_cell.angle_alpha   90.00
_cell.angle_beta   90.00
_cell.angle_gamma   90.00
#
_symmetry.space_group_name_H-M   'P 1'
#
loop_
_entity.id
_entity.type
_entity.pdbx_description
1 polymer ?
#
loop_
_entity_poly.entity_id
_entity_poly.type
_entity_poly.pdbx_seq_one_letter_code
_entity_poly.pdbx_strand_id
1 'polypeptide(L)'
;MLSIRTVLGPLATILLTVLGPFGAHGSGLADKVIWAVNAGGESHVDVHGIHYRKDPLEGRVGRASDYGMKLPILRSNPEDQVLYQTERYNEDSFGYDIPIKEEGEYVLVLKFAEVYFAQSQQKVFDVRVNGHTVVKDLDIFDRVGHSTAHDEIIPISIKKGKLSVQGEVSTFTGKLSVEFVKGYYDNPKVCALFIMKGTADDVPMLQPHPGLEKKEEEEEEEEEEGSTSKKQINKNRVQSGPRTPNPYASDNSSLMFPILVAFGVFIPTLFCLCRL
;
A
#
# COMPACT_ATOMS: atom_id res chain seq x y z
N MET A 1 -73.60 33.94 52.26
CA MET A 1 -72.98 32.62 52.09
C MET A 1 -72.95 32.27 50.61
N LEU A 2 -71.97 32.77 49.86
CA LEU A 2 -71.70 32.40 48.47
C LEU A 2 -70.18 32.24 48.38
N SER A 3 -69.70 31.00 48.29
CA SER A 3 -68.26 30.69 48.31
C SER A 3 -67.77 30.50 46.87
N ILE A 4 -66.95 31.44 46.41
CA ILE A 4 -66.27 31.44 45.12
C ILE A 4 -65.14 30.41 45.17
N ARG A 5 -65.24 29.37 44.33
CA ARG A 5 -64.18 28.36 44.16
C ARG A 5 -63.15 28.87 43.16
N THR A 6 -61.96 29.15 43.67
CA THR A 6 -60.75 29.46 42.89
C THR A 6 -60.22 28.18 42.22
N VAL A 7 -59.99 28.26 40.91
CA VAL A 7 -59.38 27.24 40.07
C VAL A 7 -57.86 27.31 40.23
N LEU A 8 -57.22 26.21 40.63
CA LEU A 8 -55.76 26.06 40.63
C LEU A 8 -55.40 25.05 39.52
N GLY A 9 -54.80 25.55 38.44
CA GLY A 9 -54.34 24.74 37.30
C GLY A 9 -53.08 23.92 37.61
N PRO A 10 -52.78 22.89 36.80
CA PRO A 10 -51.70 21.96 37.09
C PRO A 10 -50.33 22.57 36.69
N LEU A 11 -49.36 22.47 37.59
CA LEU A 11 -47.95 22.64 37.32
C LEU A 11 -47.46 21.43 36.51
N ALA A 12 -47.36 21.58 35.19
CA ALA A 12 -46.67 20.64 34.32
C ALA A 12 -45.19 20.98 34.26
N THR A 13 -44.37 20.10 34.83
CA THR A 13 -42.91 20.15 34.85
C THR A 13 -42.37 20.00 33.43
N ILE A 14 -41.69 21.03 32.92
CA ILE A 14 -40.99 21.02 31.63
C ILE A 14 -39.71 20.20 31.80
N LEU A 15 -39.70 18.98 31.26
CA LEU A 15 -38.50 18.18 31.09
C LEU A 15 -37.75 18.70 29.86
N LEU A 16 -36.71 19.52 30.08
CA LEU A 16 -35.83 20.01 29.03
C LEU A 16 -34.86 18.89 28.65
N THR A 17 -35.20 18.10 27.64
CA THR A 17 -34.26 17.18 26.98
C THR A 17 -33.31 18.01 26.12
N VAL A 18 -32.10 18.22 26.64
CA VAL A 18 -30.97 18.74 25.87
C VAL A 18 -30.57 17.67 24.85
N LEU A 19 -31.14 17.77 23.64
CA LEU A 19 -30.57 17.15 22.44
C LEU A 19 -29.27 17.91 22.15
N GLY A 20 -28.15 17.37 22.66
CA GLY A 20 -26.83 17.78 22.21
C GLY A 20 -26.73 17.62 20.69
N PRO A 21 -25.89 18.43 20.01
CA PRO A 21 -25.67 18.23 18.59
C PRO A 21 -25.14 16.80 18.43
N PHE A 22 -25.77 16.00 17.57
CA PHE A 22 -25.12 14.84 17.00
C PHE A 22 -23.83 15.36 16.39
N GLY A 23 -22.72 15.16 17.11
CA GLY A 23 -21.40 15.46 16.59
C GLY A 23 -21.29 14.75 15.26
N ALA A 24 -20.92 15.51 14.23
CA ALA A 24 -20.44 14.94 12.99
C ALA A 24 -19.32 13.96 13.39
N HIS A 25 -19.66 12.67 13.46
CA HIS A 25 -18.67 11.62 13.47
C HIS A 25 -18.01 11.80 12.12
N GLY A 26 -16.84 12.43 12.10
CA GLY A 26 -15.96 12.34 10.95
C GLY A 26 -15.83 10.85 10.68
N SER A 27 -16.42 10.38 9.58
CA SER A 27 -16.46 8.97 9.23
C SER A 27 -15.02 8.49 9.24
N GLY A 28 -14.70 7.56 10.15
CA GLY A 28 -13.36 7.01 10.22
C GLY A 28 -13.02 6.36 8.89
N LEU A 29 -11.72 6.15 8.62
CA LEU A 29 -11.31 5.44 7.40
C LEU A 29 -12.02 4.09 7.29
N ALA A 30 -12.15 3.38 8.42
CA ALA A 30 -12.90 2.13 8.53
C ALA A 30 -14.33 2.21 8.00
N ASP A 31 -15.04 3.32 8.21
CA ASP A 31 -16.42 3.52 7.75
C ASP A 31 -16.51 3.68 6.23
N LYS A 32 -15.41 4.10 5.59
CA LYS A 32 -15.32 4.23 4.13
C LYS A 32 -15.00 2.90 3.43
N VAL A 33 -14.43 1.92 4.14
CA VAL A 33 -14.06 0.62 3.56
C VAL A 33 -15.30 -0.24 3.32
N ILE A 34 -15.49 -0.68 2.08
CA ILE A 34 -16.63 -1.54 1.71
C ILE A 34 -16.26 -3.03 1.70
N TRP A 35 -14.98 -3.35 1.51
CA TRP A 35 -14.49 -4.72 1.41
C TRP A 35 -12.97 -4.76 1.62
N ALA A 36 -12.48 -5.73 2.40
CA ALA A 36 -11.05 -5.93 2.67
C ALA A 36 -10.75 -7.40 2.94
N VAL A 37 -9.61 -7.90 2.46
CA VAL A 37 -9.17 -9.29 2.58
C VAL A 37 -7.66 -9.37 2.85
N ASN A 38 -7.30 -10.21 3.82
CA ASN A 38 -5.93 -10.64 4.05
C ASN A 38 -5.68 -11.90 3.21
N ALA A 39 -4.94 -11.78 2.12
CA ALA A 39 -4.74 -12.88 1.17
C ALA A 39 -3.75 -13.91 1.73
N GLY A 40 -4.16 -15.18 1.71
CA GLY A 40 -3.44 -16.29 2.33
C GLY A 40 -3.44 -16.30 3.86
N GLY A 41 -4.12 -15.35 4.51
CA GLY A 41 -4.11 -15.20 5.96
C GLY A 41 -5.49 -15.29 6.61
N GLU A 42 -5.49 -15.24 7.94
CA GLU A 42 -6.68 -15.09 8.76
C GLU A 42 -7.15 -13.63 8.82
N SER A 43 -8.33 -13.39 9.42
CA SER A 43 -8.85 -12.02 9.62
C SER A 43 -7.91 -11.18 10.48
N HIS A 44 -7.76 -9.90 10.14
CA HIS A 44 -6.95 -8.92 10.87
C HIS A 44 -7.64 -7.55 10.86
N VAL A 45 -7.46 -6.76 11.92
CA VAL A 45 -7.90 -5.36 11.97
C VAL A 45 -6.67 -4.49 12.04
N ASP A 46 -6.50 -3.61 11.07
CA ASP A 46 -5.33 -2.74 11.03
C ASP A 46 -5.41 -1.56 12.02
N VAL A 47 -4.31 -0.82 12.17
CA VAL A 47 -4.24 0.34 13.06
C VAL A 47 -5.19 1.49 12.69
N HIS A 48 -5.75 1.48 11.48
CA HIS A 48 -6.76 2.44 11.02
C HIS A 48 -8.19 1.92 11.20
N GLY A 49 -8.36 0.75 11.81
CA GLY A 49 -9.66 0.09 12.06
C GLY A 49 -10.23 -0.64 10.85
N ILE A 50 -9.45 -0.83 9.77
CA ILE A 50 -9.91 -1.59 8.59
C ILE A 50 -9.91 -3.07 8.95
N HIS A 51 -11.10 -3.69 8.88
CA HIS A 51 -11.26 -5.11 9.13
C HIS A 51 -11.06 -5.94 7.85
N TYR A 52 -9.87 -6.51 7.70
CA TYR A 52 -9.53 -7.49 6.67
C TYR A 52 -10.12 -8.84 7.04
N ARG A 53 -10.94 -9.39 6.14
CA ARG A 53 -11.52 -10.72 6.32
C ARG A 53 -10.48 -11.79 5.99
N LYS A 54 -10.67 -12.98 6.57
CA LYS A 54 -9.98 -14.20 6.11
C LYS A 54 -10.16 -14.37 4.61
N ASP A 55 -9.12 -14.86 3.95
CA ASP A 55 -9.14 -15.06 2.50
C ASP A 55 -10.30 -15.95 2.03
N PRO A 56 -11.24 -15.42 1.21
CA PRO A 56 -12.37 -16.19 0.68
C PRO A 56 -11.96 -17.24 -0.37
N LEU A 57 -10.73 -17.19 -0.89
CA LEU A 57 -10.19 -18.15 -1.84
C LEU A 57 -9.54 -19.35 -1.16
N GLU A 58 -9.44 -19.36 0.17
CA GLU A 58 -8.84 -20.45 0.94
C GLU A 58 -9.52 -21.79 0.64
N GLY A 59 -8.71 -22.80 0.30
CA GLY A 59 -9.19 -24.12 -0.12
C GLY A 59 -9.88 -24.17 -1.49
N ARG A 60 -9.87 -23.08 -2.28
CA ARG A 60 -10.54 -23.01 -3.59
C ARG A 60 -9.59 -22.69 -4.75
N VAL A 61 -8.77 -21.65 -4.61
CA VAL A 61 -7.89 -21.15 -5.67
C VAL A 61 -6.54 -20.73 -5.09
N GLY A 62 -5.46 -21.08 -5.79
CA GLY A 62 -4.10 -20.75 -5.37
C GLY A 62 -3.66 -21.44 -4.08
N ARG A 63 -2.50 -21.02 -3.58
CA ARG A 63 -1.89 -21.48 -2.34
C ARG A 63 -1.70 -20.30 -1.40
N ALA A 64 -2.09 -20.49 -0.15
CA ALA A 64 -1.73 -19.59 0.94
C ALA A 64 -0.27 -19.85 1.36
N SER A 65 0.45 -18.81 1.73
CA SER A 65 1.81 -18.86 2.23
C SER A 65 1.98 -17.86 3.38
N ASP A 66 2.58 -18.34 4.46
CA ASP A 66 2.97 -17.57 5.64
C ASP A 66 4.50 -17.38 5.71
N TYR A 67 5.21 -17.62 4.59
CA TYR A 67 6.68 -17.57 4.55
C TYR A 67 7.23 -16.22 5.04
N GLY A 68 6.52 -15.13 4.73
CA GLY A 68 6.88 -13.77 5.13
C GLY A 68 6.84 -13.53 6.65
N MET A 69 6.13 -14.36 7.44
CA MET A 69 6.02 -14.22 8.90
C MET A 69 7.38 -14.32 9.62
N LYS A 70 8.41 -14.86 8.95
CA LYS A 70 9.77 -14.99 9.47
C LYS A 70 10.61 -13.72 9.34
N LEU A 71 10.10 -12.73 8.63
CA LEU A 71 10.84 -11.54 8.22
C LEU A 71 10.09 -10.28 8.68
N PRO A 72 10.77 -9.29 9.25
CA PRO A 72 10.17 -7.98 9.42
C PRO A 72 9.89 -7.38 8.05
N ILE A 73 8.74 -6.75 7.88
CA ILE A 73 8.41 -6.01 6.65
C ILE A 73 8.69 -4.52 6.88
N LEU A 74 9.61 -3.96 6.11
CA LEU A 74 9.92 -2.52 6.14
C LEU A 74 8.74 -1.71 5.60
N ARG A 75 8.66 -0.45 6.06
CA ARG A 75 7.63 0.54 5.70
C ARG A 75 6.22 0.30 6.27
N SER A 76 5.95 -0.84 6.89
CA SER A 76 4.67 -1.14 7.53
C SER A 76 4.71 -0.96 9.05
N ASN A 77 3.56 -0.65 9.64
CA ASN A 77 3.40 -0.61 11.09
C ASN A 77 3.65 -2.03 11.66
N PRO A 78 4.40 -2.20 12.76
CA PRO A 78 4.58 -3.48 13.44
C PRO A 78 3.28 -4.29 13.65
N GLU A 79 2.16 -3.63 13.96
CA GLU A 79 0.86 -4.28 14.18
C GLU A 79 0.20 -4.78 12.89
N ASP A 80 0.59 -4.21 11.74
CA ASP A 80 0.01 -4.51 10.43
C ASP A 80 0.92 -5.34 9.53
N GLN A 81 2.10 -5.75 10.02
CA GLN A 81 3.05 -6.53 9.22
C GLN A 81 2.41 -7.80 8.67
N VAL A 82 1.47 -8.41 9.41
CA VAL A 82 0.75 -9.61 8.98
C VAL A 82 0.12 -9.45 7.59
N LEU A 83 -0.38 -8.24 7.25
CA LEU A 83 -1.00 -7.92 5.96
C LEU A 83 -0.03 -7.89 4.78
N TYR A 84 1.28 -7.95 5.05
CA TYR A 84 2.35 -8.06 4.08
C TYR A 84 3.14 -9.38 4.21
N GLN A 85 2.98 -10.10 5.32
CA GLN A 85 3.70 -11.34 5.63
C GLN A 85 2.96 -12.60 5.16
N THR A 86 1.62 -12.57 5.11
CA THR A 86 0.83 -13.61 4.45
C THR A 86 0.58 -13.25 3.00
N GLU A 87 0.51 -14.26 2.14
CA GLU A 87 0.24 -14.08 0.72
C GLU A 87 -0.61 -15.22 0.15
N ARG A 88 -1.36 -14.89 -0.91
CA ARG A 88 -1.84 -15.88 -1.86
C ARG A 88 -1.10 -15.75 -3.17
N TYR A 89 -0.61 -16.87 -3.68
CA TYR A 89 -0.10 -16.98 -5.05
C TYR A 89 -0.80 -18.12 -5.78
N ASN A 90 -0.72 -18.15 -7.10
CA ASN A 90 -1.26 -19.26 -7.88
C ASN A 90 -0.37 -19.58 -9.09
N GLU A 91 -0.36 -20.85 -9.51
CA GLU A 91 0.39 -21.30 -10.70
C GLU A 91 -0.25 -20.81 -12.01
N ASP A 92 -1.47 -20.27 -11.96
CA ASP A 92 -2.20 -19.62 -13.05
C ASP A 92 -2.71 -18.25 -12.60
N SER A 93 -3.27 -17.48 -13.52
CA SER A 93 -3.99 -16.25 -13.17
C SER A 93 -5.13 -16.53 -12.19
N PHE A 94 -5.34 -15.63 -11.23
CA PHE A 94 -6.41 -15.72 -10.25
C PHE A 94 -6.93 -14.32 -9.91
N GLY A 95 -8.06 -14.24 -9.20
CA GLY A 95 -8.62 -12.94 -8.86
C GLY A 95 -9.69 -12.97 -7.79
N TYR A 96 -10.13 -11.77 -7.40
CA TYR A 96 -11.20 -11.52 -6.45
C TYR A 96 -12.37 -10.82 -7.13
N ASP A 97 -13.59 -11.27 -6.82
CA ASP A 97 -14.83 -10.59 -7.22
C ASP A 97 -15.41 -9.82 -6.03
N ILE A 98 -15.40 -8.49 -6.14
CA ILE A 98 -15.82 -7.59 -5.06
C ILE A 98 -17.19 -7.00 -5.41
N PRO A 99 -18.25 -7.29 -4.64
CA PRO A 99 -19.57 -6.73 -4.91
C PRO A 99 -19.62 -5.25 -4.56
N ILE A 100 -20.00 -4.40 -5.52
CA ILE A 100 -20.21 -2.95 -5.30
C ILE A 100 -21.61 -2.59 -5.76
N LYS A 101 -22.41 -2.05 -4.83
CA LYS A 101 -23.85 -1.78 -5.04
C LYS A 101 -24.15 -0.31 -5.37
N GLU A 102 -23.26 0.58 -4.97
CA GLU A 102 -23.48 2.02 -5.06
C GLU A 102 -22.55 2.63 -6.12
N GLU A 103 -23.01 3.70 -6.74
CA GLU A 103 -22.18 4.54 -7.59
C GLU A 103 -21.34 5.48 -6.72
N GLY A 104 -20.16 5.85 -7.20
CA GLY A 104 -19.24 6.69 -6.45
C GLY A 104 -17.80 6.60 -6.92
N GLU A 105 -16.96 7.40 -6.26
CA GLU A 105 -15.51 7.28 -6.35
C GLU A 105 -15.04 6.26 -5.32
N TYR A 106 -14.17 5.35 -5.75
CA TYR A 106 -13.58 4.34 -4.92
C TYR A 106 -12.07 4.28 -5.15
N VAL A 107 -11.37 3.71 -4.18
CA VAL A 107 -9.95 3.41 -4.32
C VAL A 107 -9.73 1.94 -3.94
N LEU A 108 -9.18 1.19 -4.87
CA LEU A 108 -8.68 -0.16 -4.64
C LEU A 108 -7.20 -0.06 -4.24
N VAL A 109 -6.86 -0.60 -3.07
CA VAL A 109 -5.47 -0.66 -2.59
C VAL A 109 -5.05 -2.11 -2.54
N LEU A 110 -3.97 -2.42 -3.23
CA LEU A 110 -3.37 -3.76 -3.28
C LEU A 110 -2.04 -3.73 -2.54
N LYS A 111 -1.86 -4.67 -1.62
CA LYS A 111 -0.69 -4.75 -0.74
C LYS A 111 0.19 -5.91 -1.15
N PHE A 112 1.47 -5.62 -1.31
CA PHE A 112 2.48 -6.57 -1.74
C PHE A 112 3.75 -6.46 -0.90
N ALA A 113 4.50 -7.56 -0.81
CA ALA A 113 5.88 -7.59 -0.35
C ALA A 113 6.57 -8.80 -1.00
N GLU A 114 7.76 -8.62 -1.56
CA GLU A 114 8.58 -9.72 -2.04
C GLU A 114 9.43 -10.26 -0.88
N VAL A 115 9.26 -11.53 -0.57
CA VAL A 115 9.89 -12.19 0.58
C VAL A 115 10.63 -13.46 0.20
N TYR A 116 10.52 -13.91 -1.05
CA TYR A 116 11.11 -15.15 -1.55
C TYR A 116 12.28 -14.88 -2.49
N PHE A 117 12.09 -13.98 -3.47
CA PHE A 117 13.12 -13.63 -4.45
C PHE A 117 13.97 -12.46 -3.99
N ALA A 118 15.29 -12.56 -4.21
CA ALA A 118 16.27 -11.56 -3.84
C ALA A 118 16.83 -10.77 -5.04
N GLN A 119 16.15 -10.80 -6.19
CA GLN A 119 16.57 -10.13 -7.44
C GLN A 119 15.35 -9.70 -8.27
N SER A 120 15.49 -8.59 -9.01
CA SER A 120 14.51 -8.16 -10.01
C SER A 120 14.38 -9.21 -11.13
N GLN A 121 13.26 -9.17 -11.85
CA GLN A 121 12.93 -10.02 -13.00
C GLN A 121 12.85 -11.51 -12.65
N GLN A 122 12.48 -11.82 -11.41
CA GLN A 122 12.20 -13.20 -10.97
C GLN A 122 10.69 -13.47 -10.86
N LYS A 123 9.92 -12.49 -10.40
CA LYS A 123 8.46 -12.55 -10.30
C LYS A 123 7.86 -11.29 -10.92
N VAL A 124 7.27 -11.46 -12.10
CA VAL A 124 6.67 -10.38 -12.87
C VAL A 124 5.29 -10.82 -13.34
N PHE A 125 4.27 -10.02 -13.03
CA PHE A 125 2.87 -10.31 -13.35
C PHE A 125 2.09 -9.02 -13.61
N ASP A 126 0.94 -9.11 -14.27
CA ASP A 126 0.06 -7.95 -14.44
C ASP A 126 -1.05 -7.93 -13.39
N VAL A 127 -1.60 -6.76 -13.14
CA VAL A 127 -2.83 -6.57 -12.38
C VAL A 127 -3.89 -5.98 -13.30
N ARG A 128 -5.09 -6.58 -13.32
CA ARG A 128 -6.25 -6.09 -14.05
C ARG A 128 -7.42 -5.77 -13.12
N VAL A 129 -8.17 -4.74 -13.50
CA VAL A 129 -9.43 -4.35 -12.86
C VAL A 129 -10.52 -4.31 -13.94
N ASN A 130 -11.52 -5.16 -13.82
CA ASN A 130 -12.58 -5.36 -14.82
C ASN A 130 -12.03 -5.58 -16.24
N GLY A 131 -10.96 -6.36 -16.37
CA GLY A 131 -10.28 -6.65 -17.64
C GLY A 131 -9.30 -5.57 -18.11
N HIS A 132 -9.30 -4.38 -17.51
CA HIS A 132 -8.35 -3.32 -17.83
C HIS A 132 -7.04 -3.53 -17.08
N THR A 133 -5.90 -3.50 -17.77
CA THR A 133 -4.59 -3.64 -17.12
C THR A 133 -4.24 -2.33 -16.42
N VAL A 134 -4.19 -2.37 -15.09
CA VAL A 134 -3.94 -1.19 -14.24
C VAL A 134 -2.50 -1.13 -13.73
N VAL A 135 -1.84 -2.28 -13.61
CA VAL A 135 -0.40 -2.38 -13.35
C VAL A 135 0.14 -3.41 -14.31
N LYS A 136 1.09 -3.00 -15.15
CA LYS A 136 1.71 -3.87 -16.13
C LYS A 136 3.13 -4.22 -15.68
N ASP A 137 3.52 -5.49 -15.86
CA ASP A 137 4.85 -6.01 -15.57
C ASP A 137 5.28 -5.67 -14.12
N LEU A 138 4.40 -5.89 -13.13
CA LEU A 138 4.68 -5.63 -11.72
C LEU A 138 5.78 -6.56 -11.22
N ASP A 139 6.92 -5.95 -10.90
CA ASP A 139 8.07 -6.57 -10.25
C ASP A 139 8.25 -5.93 -8.86
N ILE A 140 7.78 -6.62 -7.82
CA ILE A 140 7.77 -6.07 -6.46
C ILE A 140 9.21 -5.83 -5.96
N PHE A 141 10.13 -6.75 -6.27
CA PHE A 141 11.53 -6.61 -5.85
C PHE A 141 12.18 -5.39 -6.52
N ASP A 142 11.93 -5.17 -7.81
CA ASP A 142 12.49 -4.01 -8.52
C ASP A 142 11.96 -2.68 -7.96
N ARG A 143 10.71 -2.67 -7.46
CA ARG A 143 10.07 -1.47 -6.89
C ARG A 143 10.58 -1.11 -5.52
N VAL A 144 10.70 -2.08 -4.61
CA VAL A 144 10.94 -1.82 -3.17
C VAL A 144 12.00 -2.71 -2.53
N GLY A 145 12.59 -3.64 -3.29
CA GLY A 145 13.54 -4.62 -2.78
C GLY A 145 12.88 -5.76 -1.99
N HIS A 146 13.71 -6.46 -1.21
CA HIS A 146 13.28 -7.58 -0.37
C HIS A 146 12.61 -7.08 0.91
N SER A 147 11.64 -7.84 1.45
CA SER A 147 11.03 -7.63 2.77
C SER A 147 10.53 -6.19 3.00
N THR A 148 9.99 -5.55 1.97
CA THR A 148 9.53 -4.16 2.03
C THR A 148 8.10 -4.07 1.51
N ALA A 149 7.24 -3.34 2.23
CA ALA A 149 5.86 -3.14 1.84
C ALA A 149 5.77 -2.27 0.58
N HIS A 150 4.90 -2.69 -0.35
CA HIS A 150 4.56 -1.98 -1.57
C HIS A 150 3.03 -1.95 -1.73
N ASP A 151 2.50 -0.75 -1.96
CA ASP A 151 1.07 -0.54 -2.17
C ASP A 151 0.84 -0.03 -3.59
N GLU A 152 -0.09 -0.65 -4.31
CA GLU A 152 -0.65 -0.12 -5.56
C GLU A 152 -2.00 0.52 -5.26
N ILE A 153 -2.11 1.83 -5.50
CA ILE A 153 -3.31 2.64 -5.23
C ILE A 153 -4.01 2.91 -6.55
N ILE A 154 -5.20 2.33 -6.74
CA ILE A 154 -5.94 2.34 -8.01
C ILE A 154 -7.29 3.06 -7.80
N PRO A 155 -7.38 4.35 -8.15
CA PRO A 155 -8.65 5.07 -8.18
C PRO A 155 -9.57 4.53 -9.27
N ILE A 156 -10.84 4.34 -8.92
CA ILE A 156 -11.91 3.91 -9.84
C ILE A 156 -13.14 4.79 -9.64
N SER A 157 -13.86 5.08 -10.72
CA SER A 157 -15.13 5.81 -10.68
C SER A 157 -16.24 4.96 -11.25
N ILE A 158 -17.33 4.77 -10.50
CA ILE A 158 -18.52 4.05 -10.97
C ILE A 158 -19.66 5.05 -11.10
N LYS A 159 -20.11 5.31 -12.33
CA LYS A 159 -21.19 6.26 -12.64
C LYS A 159 -22.05 5.76 -13.78
N LYS A 160 -23.37 5.84 -13.60
CA LYS A 160 -24.39 5.41 -14.60
C LYS A 160 -24.14 4.00 -15.13
N GLY A 161 -23.83 3.05 -14.25
CA GLY A 161 -23.52 1.67 -14.61
C GLY A 161 -22.24 1.47 -15.42
N LYS A 162 -21.32 2.45 -15.45
CA LYS A 162 -19.99 2.33 -16.08
C LYS A 162 -18.90 2.43 -15.03
N LEU A 163 -17.86 1.63 -15.20
CA LEU A 163 -16.63 1.71 -14.42
C LEU A 163 -15.57 2.42 -15.25
N SER A 164 -14.89 3.39 -14.63
CA SER A 164 -13.75 4.10 -15.19
C SER A 164 -12.52 3.83 -14.33
N VAL A 165 -11.42 3.40 -14.94
CA VAL A 165 -10.13 3.17 -14.27
C VAL A 165 -8.99 3.56 -15.21
N GLN A 166 -8.07 4.41 -14.76
CA GLN A 166 -6.94 4.92 -15.57
C GLN A 166 -7.32 5.45 -16.98
N GLY A 167 -8.50 6.05 -17.11
CA GLY A 167 -9.01 6.58 -18.40
C GLY A 167 -9.73 5.57 -19.28
N GLU A 168 -9.62 4.27 -18.98
CA GLU A 168 -10.39 3.20 -19.62
C GLU A 168 -11.79 3.12 -19.02
N VAL A 169 -12.80 2.88 -19.85
CA VAL A 169 -14.21 2.81 -19.42
C VAL A 169 -14.85 1.52 -19.91
N SER A 170 -15.49 0.78 -19.00
CA SER A 170 -16.27 -0.42 -19.33
C SER A 170 -17.64 -0.41 -18.65
N THR A 171 -18.52 -1.30 -19.09
CA THR A 171 -19.81 -1.55 -18.43
C THR A 171 -19.59 -2.21 -17.08
N PHE A 172 -20.23 -1.71 -16.03
CA PHE A 172 -20.15 -2.27 -14.68
C PHE A 172 -21.38 -3.12 -14.37
N THR A 173 -21.17 -4.36 -13.92
CA THR A 173 -22.23 -5.36 -13.69
C THR A 173 -22.54 -5.60 -12.20
N GLY A 174 -22.09 -4.70 -11.31
CA GLY A 174 -22.26 -4.83 -9.86
C GLY A 174 -21.15 -5.62 -9.16
N LYS A 175 -20.17 -6.13 -9.91
CA LYS A 175 -18.98 -6.81 -9.40
C LYS A 175 -17.72 -6.19 -10.00
N LEU A 176 -16.78 -5.83 -9.13
CA LEU A 176 -15.43 -5.42 -9.48
C LEU A 176 -14.55 -6.67 -9.50
N SER A 177 -14.02 -7.03 -10.66
CA SER A 177 -13.09 -8.14 -10.83
C SER A 177 -11.66 -7.62 -10.74
N VAL A 178 -10.88 -8.14 -9.79
CA VAL A 178 -9.46 -7.84 -9.62
C VAL A 178 -8.67 -9.09 -9.96
N GLU A 179 -7.90 -9.08 -11.04
CA GLU A 179 -7.18 -10.25 -11.53
C GLU A 179 -5.67 -10.02 -11.47
N PHE A 180 -4.94 -11.01 -10.93
CA PHE A 180 -3.49 -11.08 -10.99
C PHE A 180 -3.12 -12.06 -12.10
N VAL A 181 -2.55 -11.53 -13.18
CA VAL A 181 -2.35 -12.27 -14.44
C VAL A 181 -0.94 -12.80 -14.50
N LYS A 182 -0.82 -14.12 -14.64
CA LYS A 182 0.49 -14.77 -14.74
C LYS A 182 1.28 -14.27 -15.94
N GLY A 183 2.49 -13.78 -15.67
CA GLY A 183 3.50 -13.44 -16.67
C GLY A 183 4.36 -14.65 -17.07
N TYR A 184 5.47 -14.37 -17.74
CA TYR A 184 6.42 -15.40 -18.19
C TYR A 184 7.31 -15.97 -17.08
N TYR A 185 7.56 -15.18 -16.03
CA TYR A 185 8.59 -15.47 -15.03
C TYR A 185 8.10 -16.43 -13.95
N ASP A 186 7.34 -15.91 -12.97
CA ASP A 186 6.83 -16.68 -11.84
C ASP A 186 5.37 -16.31 -11.54
N ASN A 187 4.82 -17.02 -10.57
CA ASN A 187 3.44 -16.98 -10.14
C ASN A 187 3.01 -15.59 -9.62
N PRO A 188 1.85 -15.07 -10.06
CA PRO A 188 1.27 -13.86 -9.48
C PRO A 188 0.99 -14.08 -7.99
N LYS A 189 1.07 -13.01 -7.21
CA LYS A 189 0.77 -13.02 -5.77
C LYS A 189 0.08 -11.76 -5.31
N VAL A 190 -0.54 -11.79 -4.13
CA VAL A 190 -0.98 -10.60 -3.38
C VAL A 190 -0.94 -10.91 -1.88
N CYS A 191 -0.65 -9.91 -1.03
CA CYS A 191 -0.62 -10.07 0.42
C CYS A 191 -1.95 -9.68 1.08
N ALA A 192 -2.49 -8.53 0.71
CA ALA A 192 -3.80 -8.08 1.14
C ALA A 192 -4.38 -7.10 0.13
N LEU A 193 -5.68 -6.83 0.23
CA LEU A 193 -6.32 -5.80 -0.55
C LEU A 193 -7.53 -5.25 0.18
N PHE A 194 -7.83 -3.98 -0.07
CA PHE A 194 -9.10 -3.38 0.35
C PHE A 194 -9.61 -2.40 -0.70
N ILE A 195 -10.91 -2.14 -0.64
CA ILE A 195 -11.56 -1.09 -1.41
C ILE A 195 -12.35 -0.18 -0.48
N MET A 196 -12.19 1.12 -0.69
CA MET A 196 -12.86 2.16 0.09
C MET A 196 -13.54 3.17 -0.82
N LYS A 197 -14.59 3.81 -0.30
CA LYS A 197 -15.19 5.01 -0.91
C LYS A 197 -14.27 6.21 -0.68
N GLY A 198 -14.16 7.07 -1.67
CA GLY A 198 -13.37 8.30 -1.58
C GLY A 198 -12.34 8.43 -2.69
N THR A 199 -11.26 9.13 -2.39
CA THR A 199 -10.18 9.49 -3.31
C THR A 199 -8.84 8.97 -2.82
N ALA A 200 -7.82 8.98 -3.68
CA ALA A 200 -6.48 8.48 -3.32
C ALA A 200 -5.88 9.20 -2.11
N ASP A 201 -6.23 10.47 -1.92
CA ASP A 201 -5.79 11.29 -0.79
C ASP A 201 -6.29 10.79 0.57
N ASP A 202 -7.35 9.98 0.58
CA ASP A 202 -7.89 9.37 1.80
C ASP A 202 -7.13 8.10 2.24
N VAL A 203 -6.23 7.58 1.40
CA VAL A 203 -5.52 6.31 1.65
C VAL A 203 -4.34 6.53 2.60
N PRO A 204 -4.21 5.74 3.69
CA PRO A 204 -3.02 5.78 4.53
C PRO A 204 -1.76 5.41 3.76
N MET A 205 -0.76 6.27 3.86
CA MET A 205 0.52 6.08 3.19
C MET A 205 1.44 5.19 4.03
N LEU A 206 2.18 4.30 3.36
CA LEU A 206 3.28 3.55 3.95
C LEU A 206 4.34 4.49 4.55
N GLN A 207 5.01 4.06 5.62
CA GLN A 207 6.13 4.80 6.20
C GLN A 207 7.22 5.03 5.13
N PRO A 208 8.04 6.09 5.21
CA PRO A 208 9.12 6.30 4.25
C PRO A 208 10.09 5.12 4.16
N HIS A 209 10.72 4.93 3.01
CA HIS A 209 11.73 3.88 2.86
C HIS A 209 12.97 4.26 3.68
N PRO A 210 13.46 3.39 4.58
CA PRO A 210 14.70 3.65 5.31
C PRO A 210 15.85 3.90 4.31
N GLY A 211 16.48 5.07 4.37
CA GLY A 211 17.60 5.45 3.48
C GLY A 211 17.23 6.22 2.20
N LEU A 212 15.95 6.52 1.96
CA LEU A 212 15.50 7.41 0.87
C LEU A 212 14.69 8.60 1.42
N GLU A 213 15.16 9.19 2.52
CA GLU A 213 14.70 10.51 2.92
C GLU A 213 15.06 11.48 1.79
N LYS A 214 14.03 12.02 1.12
CA LYS A 214 14.18 13.02 0.08
C LYS A 214 14.96 14.20 0.69
N LYS A 215 16.19 14.43 0.23
CA LYS A 215 16.82 15.76 0.26
C LYS A 215 16.05 16.66 -0.72
N GLU A 216 14.84 17.04 -0.34
CA GLU A 216 14.08 18.10 -1.01
C GLU A 216 14.21 19.32 -0.11
N GLU A 217 15.28 20.10 -0.28
CA GLU A 217 15.53 21.47 0.22
C GLU A 217 17.04 21.75 0.04
N GLU A 218 17.45 22.39 -1.08
CA GLU A 218 18.68 23.25 -1.21
C GLU A 218 19.15 23.58 -2.66
N GLU A 219 18.48 23.16 -3.75
CA GLU A 219 18.95 23.47 -5.14
C GLU A 219 18.30 24.72 -5.81
N GLU A 220 17.64 25.60 -5.07
CA GLU A 220 17.17 26.90 -5.59
C GLU A 220 18.03 28.04 -5.00
N GLU A 221 19.09 28.49 -5.71
CA GLU A 221 19.67 29.86 -5.65
C GLU A 221 21.06 29.95 -6.35
N GLU A 222 21.16 29.71 -7.66
CA GLU A 222 22.29 30.23 -8.48
C GLU A 222 21.80 30.61 -9.89
N GLU A 223 21.00 31.66 -10.01
CA GLU A 223 20.81 32.40 -11.27
C GLU A 223 21.52 33.76 -11.15
N GLU A 224 22.66 33.96 -11.82
CA GLU A 224 22.99 35.24 -12.48
C GLU A 224 24.27 35.13 -13.36
N GLU A 225 24.21 35.81 -14.51
CA GLU A 225 25.30 36.14 -15.45
C GLU A 225 25.75 35.10 -16.50
N GLY A 226 25.38 35.31 -17.78
CA GLY A 226 26.12 34.67 -18.89
C GLY A 226 25.50 34.58 -20.29
N SER A 227 25.08 35.70 -20.90
CA SER A 227 25.13 35.99 -22.34
C SER A 227 24.68 34.95 -23.43
N THR A 228 23.58 35.29 -24.13
CA THR A 228 23.37 35.25 -25.60
C THR A 228 23.56 33.96 -26.43
N SER A 229 22.46 33.43 -27.01
CA SER A 229 22.15 33.48 -28.47
C SER A 229 20.98 32.54 -28.88
N LYS A 230 20.07 33.06 -29.71
CA LYS A 230 18.81 32.44 -30.19
C LYS A 230 19.02 31.44 -31.34
N LYS A 231 18.26 30.32 -31.38
CA LYS A 231 17.49 29.86 -32.58
C LYS A 231 16.59 28.63 -32.28
N GLN A 232 15.34 28.72 -32.78
CA GLN A 232 14.26 27.72 -32.76
C GLN A 232 14.56 26.45 -33.57
N ILE A 233 13.95 25.30 -33.22
CA ILE A 233 13.02 24.50 -34.07
C ILE A 233 12.53 23.22 -33.33
N ASN A 234 11.26 22.89 -33.61
CA ASN A 234 10.35 21.86 -33.11
C ASN A 234 10.76 20.37 -33.12
N LYS A 235 10.02 19.65 -32.24
CA LYS A 235 9.47 18.26 -32.32
C LYS A 235 10.32 17.07 -31.83
N ASN A 236 9.71 16.42 -30.83
CA ASN A 236 9.74 15.00 -30.47
C ASN A 236 11.04 14.42 -29.91
N ARG A 237 10.97 13.99 -28.63
CA ARG A 237 11.47 12.72 -28.03
C ARG A 237 12.08 12.99 -26.66
N VAL A 238 11.30 12.89 -25.59
CA VAL A 238 11.83 12.73 -24.21
C VAL A 238 12.08 11.22 -24.08
N GLN A 239 13.20 10.68 -24.57
CA GLN A 239 14.50 10.62 -23.90
C GLN A 239 14.36 10.31 -22.41
N SER A 240 14.50 9.02 -22.11
CA SER A 240 14.68 8.45 -20.79
C SER A 240 15.67 9.28 -19.99
N GLY A 241 15.26 9.68 -18.78
CA GLY A 241 16.16 10.28 -17.81
C GLY A 241 17.36 9.37 -17.52
N PRO A 242 18.48 9.93 -17.03
CA PRO A 242 19.68 9.15 -16.72
C PRO A 242 19.34 7.99 -15.78
N ARG A 243 19.87 6.79 -16.05
CA ARG A 243 19.79 5.67 -15.11
C ARG A 243 20.42 6.12 -13.79
N THR A 244 19.61 6.16 -12.73
CA THR A 244 20.10 6.31 -11.36
C THR A 244 21.13 5.21 -11.09
N PRO A 245 22.37 5.55 -10.67
CA PRO A 245 23.33 4.55 -10.24
C PRO A 245 22.74 3.77 -9.05
N ASN A 246 22.79 2.44 -9.11
CA ASN A 246 22.32 1.57 -8.02
C ASN A 246 23.02 1.97 -6.70
N PRO A 247 22.28 2.35 -5.63
CA PRO A 247 22.87 2.81 -4.37
C PRO A 247 23.64 1.71 -3.62
N TYR A 248 23.53 0.45 -4.04
CA TYR A 248 24.26 -0.69 -3.47
C TYR A 248 25.48 -1.11 -4.32
N ALA A 249 25.82 -0.38 -5.39
CA ALA A 249 27.01 -0.68 -6.20
C ALA A 249 28.35 -0.41 -5.47
N SER A 250 28.32 0.27 -4.32
CA SER A 250 29.52 0.66 -3.56
C SER A 250 29.68 -0.05 -2.21
N ASP A 251 29.01 -1.19 -1.99
CA ASP A 251 29.04 -1.87 -0.68
C ASP A 251 30.31 -2.72 -0.49
N ASN A 252 31.46 -2.05 -0.39
CA ASN A 252 32.71 -2.62 0.12
C ASN A 252 32.64 -2.91 1.64
N SER A 253 31.50 -2.64 2.29
CA SER A 253 31.26 -2.91 3.72
C SER A 253 31.35 -4.42 4.05
N SER A 254 30.97 -5.28 3.10
CA SER A 254 31.07 -6.75 3.26
C SER A 254 32.50 -7.29 3.33
N LEU A 255 33.49 -6.56 2.81
CA LEU A 255 34.92 -6.91 2.93
C LEU A 255 35.56 -6.37 4.22
N MET A 256 35.05 -5.27 4.78
CA MET A 256 35.64 -4.65 5.97
C MET A 256 35.43 -5.48 7.24
N PHE A 257 34.27 -6.14 7.40
CA PHE A 257 33.97 -6.91 8.61
C PHE A 257 34.90 -8.12 8.85
N PRO A 258 35.14 -9.01 7.86
CA PRO A 258 36.07 -10.13 8.06
C PRO A 258 37.52 -9.66 8.22
N ILE A 259 37.91 -8.54 7.60
CA ILE A 259 39.26 -7.97 7.74
C ILE A 259 39.48 -7.42 9.16
N LEU A 260 38.51 -6.69 9.72
CA LEU A 260 38.60 -6.18 11.10
C LEU A 260 38.64 -7.31 12.14
N VAL A 261 37.86 -8.38 11.93
CA VAL A 261 37.92 -9.56 12.81
C VAL A 261 39.26 -10.28 12.68
N ALA A 262 39.82 -10.40 11.47
CA ALA A 262 41.14 -10.99 11.26
C ALA A 262 42.23 -10.20 12.00
N PHE A 263 42.27 -8.86 11.88
CA PHE A 263 43.24 -8.05 12.62
C PHE A 263 43.02 -8.06 14.15
N GLY A 264 41.77 -8.08 14.60
CA GLY A 264 41.42 -8.14 16.03
C GLY A 264 41.88 -9.43 16.73
N VAL A 265 41.89 -10.56 16.01
CA VAL A 265 42.38 -11.86 16.55
C VAL A 265 43.87 -12.06 16.29
N PHE A 266 44.42 -11.52 15.19
CA PHE A 266 45.82 -11.73 14.83
C PHE A 266 46.80 -10.94 15.71
N ILE A 267 46.45 -9.70 16.11
CA ILE A 267 47.37 -8.87 16.91
C ILE A 267 47.63 -9.47 18.31
N PRO A 268 46.61 -9.92 19.07
CA PRO A 268 46.85 -10.55 20.38
C PRO A 268 47.56 -11.90 20.27
N THR A 269 47.23 -12.69 19.23
CA THR A 269 47.87 -14.02 19.03
C THR A 269 49.33 -13.89 18.65
N LEU A 270 49.71 -12.91 17.83
CA LEU A 270 51.11 -12.61 17.53
C LEU A 270 51.85 -12.11 18.77
N PHE A 271 51.23 -11.26 19.60
CA PHE A 271 51.85 -10.78 20.85
C PHE A 271 52.04 -11.90 21.89
N CYS A 272 51.12 -12.87 21.94
CA CYS A 272 51.26 -14.07 22.78
C CYS A 272 52.35 -15.02 22.26
N LEU A 273 52.51 -15.17 20.94
CA LEU A 273 53.54 -16.02 20.35
C LEU A 273 54.95 -15.40 20.43
N CYS A 274 55.08 -14.08 20.39
CA CYS A 274 56.38 -13.40 20.54
C CYS A 274 56.84 -13.26 22.01
N ARG A 275 56.02 -13.65 23.00
CA ARG A 275 56.38 -13.63 24.44
C ARG A 275 56.66 -15.01 25.04
N LEU A 276 56.65 -16.08 24.23
CA LEU A 276 57.15 -17.42 24.55
C LEU A 276 58.57 -17.59 24.01
#